data_AF-A0A9N7NF68-F1
#
_entry.id   AF-A0A9N7NF68-F1
#
_cell.length_a   1.000
_cell.length_b   1.000
_cell.length_c   1.000
_cell.angle_alpha   90.00
_cell.angle_beta   90.00
_cell.angle_gamma   90.00
#
_symmetry.space_group_name_H-M   'P 1'
#
loop_
_entity.id
_entity.type
_entity.pdbx_description
1 polymer ?
#
loop_
_entity_poly.entity_id
_entity_poly.type
_entity_poly.pdbx_seq_one_letter_code
_entity_poly.pdbx_strand_id
1 'polypeptide(L)'
;MNSITTKKSLPPIHGLLALALLLVVGAQWASAQNCGCTNNLCCSRWGYCGTGDAYCGAGCQAGPCYASQGGRNLANIVTDAFFNGIVNRAGANCPGRGFYTRSAFLQAARSYPQFGTGSQDVARREVAAFFAHVTHETGCKFSF
;
A
#
# COMPACT_ATOMS: atom_id res chain seq x y z
N MET A 1 -32.54 -54.34 52.44
CA MET A 1 -31.20 -54.37 51.81
C MET A 1 -31.29 -53.75 50.42
N ASN A 2 -31.31 -52.41 50.40
CA ASN A 2 -30.56 -51.48 49.54
C ASN A 2 -30.01 -52.06 48.22
N SER A 3 -30.38 -51.50 47.07
CA SER A 3 -29.58 -50.43 46.43
C SER A 3 -29.93 -50.17 44.95
N ILE A 4 -30.15 -48.89 44.67
CA ILE A 4 -29.71 -48.12 43.49
C ILE A 4 -30.36 -48.46 42.14
N THR A 5 -31.47 -47.76 41.87
CA THR A 5 -31.94 -47.44 40.52
C THR A 5 -30.97 -46.44 39.86
N THR A 6 -30.08 -46.93 39.00
CA THR A 6 -29.28 -46.06 38.11
C THR A 6 -30.20 -45.41 37.07
N LYS A 7 -30.57 -44.15 37.28
CA LYS A 7 -31.10 -43.30 36.21
C LYS A 7 -29.98 -43.08 35.18
N LYS A 8 -30.10 -43.74 34.03
CA LYS A 8 -29.21 -43.55 32.89
C LYS A 8 -29.44 -42.13 32.37
N SER A 9 -28.62 -41.20 32.85
CA SER A 9 -28.52 -39.83 32.34
C SER A 9 -28.08 -39.92 30.88
N LEU A 10 -29.06 -39.87 29.98
CA LEU A 10 -28.78 -39.70 28.56
C LEU A 10 -28.25 -38.26 28.39
N PRO A 11 -27.05 -38.06 27.81
CA PRO A 11 -26.52 -36.71 27.63
C PRO A 11 -27.57 -35.88 26.88
N PRO A 12 -27.78 -34.59 27.20
CA PRO A 12 -28.77 -33.78 26.53
C PRO A 12 -28.31 -33.62 25.07
N ILE A 13 -28.80 -34.51 24.20
CA ILE A 13 -28.50 -34.53 22.76
C ILE A 13 -28.83 -33.16 22.16
N HIS A 14 -29.87 -32.50 22.69
CA HIS A 14 -30.26 -31.13 22.38
C HIS A 14 -29.21 -30.08 22.79
N GLY A 15 -28.52 -30.26 23.91
CA GLY A 15 -27.45 -29.36 24.36
C GLY A 15 -26.20 -29.48 23.50
N LEU A 16 -25.86 -30.72 23.09
CA LEU A 16 -24.79 -30.98 22.12
C LEU A 16 -25.14 -30.44 20.72
N LEU A 17 -26.39 -30.59 20.28
CA LEU A 17 -26.86 -30.02 19.02
C LEU A 17 -26.84 -28.49 19.05
N ALA A 18 -27.29 -27.87 20.14
CA ALA A 18 -27.31 -26.42 20.30
C ALA A 18 -25.90 -25.83 20.36
N LEU A 19 -24.97 -26.49 21.05
CA LEU A 19 -23.56 -26.09 21.10
C LEU A 19 -22.87 -26.26 19.73
N ALA A 20 -23.17 -27.34 19.01
CA ALA A 20 -22.67 -27.53 17.65
C ALA A 20 -23.23 -26.46 16.69
N LEU A 21 -24.51 -26.10 16.82
CA LEU A 21 -25.11 -25.04 16.01
C LEU A 21 -24.48 -23.66 16.29
N LEU A 22 -24.20 -23.36 17.56
CA LEU A 22 -23.50 -22.12 17.97
C LEU A 22 -22.07 -22.04 17.42
N LEU A 23 -21.34 -23.15 17.35
CA LEU A 23 -20.01 -23.20 16.74
C LEU A 23 -20.06 -23.02 15.21
N VAL A 24 -21.08 -23.55 14.54
CA VAL A 24 -21.28 -23.40 13.08
C VAL A 24 -21.69 -21.97 12.70
N VAL A 25 -22.42 -21.27 13.56
CA VAL A 25 -22.80 -19.85 13.35
C VAL A 25 -21.66 -18.89 13.75
N GLY A 26 -20.83 -19.27 14.73
CA GLY A 26 -19.69 -18.45 15.21
C GLY A 26 -18.46 -18.45 14.30
N ALA A 27 -18.27 -19.47 13.46
CA ALA A 27 -17.09 -19.60 12.59
C ALA A 27 -17.10 -18.67 11.35
N GLN A 28 -18.12 -17.82 11.19
CA GLN A 28 -18.36 -17.05 9.96
C GLN A 28 -17.65 -15.69 9.94
N TRP A 29 -16.85 -15.36 10.95
CA TRP A 29 -16.31 -14.01 11.15
C TRP A 29 -14.79 -14.03 11.29
N ALA A 30 -14.10 -14.65 10.34
CA ALA A 30 -12.66 -14.45 10.18
C ALA A 30 -12.28 -14.63 8.71
N SER A 31 -12.57 -13.62 7.90
CA SER A 31 -11.98 -13.50 6.56
C SER A 31 -11.36 -12.12 6.42
N ALA A 32 -10.24 -11.92 7.10
CA ALA A 32 -9.12 -11.29 6.41
C ALA A 32 -8.35 -12.41 5.70
N GLN A 33 -7.66 -12.15 4.60
CA GLN A 33 -6.32 -12.70 4.27
C GLN A 33 -6.06 -13.22 2.84
N ASN A 34 -6.94 -13.13 1.84
CA ASN A 34 -6.43 -13.30 0.48
C ASN A 34 -7.22 -12.52 -0.57
N CYS A 35 -6.61 -11.46 -1.09
CA CYS A 35 -7.16 -10.63 -2.16
C CYS A 35 -7.24 -11.42 -3.48
N GLY A 36 -8.22 -12.31 -3.59
CA GLY A 36 -8.56 -13.09 -4.78
C GLY A 36 -9.67 -12.43 -5.62
N CYS A 37 -9.61 -11.11 -5.81
CA CYS A 37 -10.64 -10.37 -6.51
C CYS A 37 -10.66 -10.69 -8.02
N THR A 38 -11.86 -10.69 -8.62
CA THR A 38 -12.05 -10.76 -10.08
C THR A 38 -11.30 -9.61 -10.78
N ASN A 39 -10.85 -9.86 -12.02
CA ASN A 39 -10.19 -8.86 -12.85
C ASN A 39 -10.97 -7.52 -12.85
N ASN A 40 -10.26 -6.42 -12.58
CA ASN A 40 -10.73 -5.03 -12.47
C ASN A 40 -11.41 -4.60 -11.15
N LEU A 41 -11.41 -5.41 -10.09
CA LEU A 41 -11.87 -5.00 -8.76
C LEU A 41 -10.68 -4.72 -7.81
N CYS A 42 -10.82 -3.69 -6.98
CA CYS A 42 -9.87 -3.34 -5.94
C CYS A 42 -10.11 -4.15 -4.67
N CYS A 43 -9.05 -4.60 -4.02
CA CYS A 43 -9.10 -5.17 -2.68
C CYS A 43 -8.89 -4.06 -1.67
N SER A 44 -9.88 -3.76 -0.84
CA SER A 44 -9.80 -2.72 0.18
C SER A 44 -8.79 -3.08 1.28
N ARG A 45 -8.49 -2.12 2.14
CA ARG A 45 -7.63 -2.34 3.33
C ARG A 45 -8.16 -3.39 4.31
N TRP A 46 -9.42 -3.77 4.16
CA TRP A 46 -10.11 -4.75 4.99
C TRP A 46 -10.29 -6.10 4.28
N GLY A 47 -9.74 -6.25 3.07
CA GLY A 47 -9.81 -7.49 2.30
C GLY A 47 -11.11 -7.67 1.48
N TYR A 48 -11.87 -6.61 1.24
CA TYR A 48 -13.11 -6.66 0.44
C TYR A 48 -12.87 -6.21 -1.00
N CYS A 49 -13.48 -6.90 -1.97
CA CYS A 49 -13.37 -6.55 -3.38
C CYS A 49 -14.46 -5.56 -3.81
N GLY A 50 -14.10 -4.53 -4.58
CA GLY A 50 -15.07 -3.59 -5.14
C GLY A 50 -14.47 -2.45 -5.95
N THR A 51 -15.29 -1.48 -6.30
CA THR A 51 -14.93 -0.25 -7.01
C THR A 51 -15.32 0.98 -6.20
N GLY A 52 -14.72 2.13 -6.45
CA GLY A 52 -14.96 3.34 -5.66
C GLY A 52 -13.96 3.51 -4.53
N ASP A 53 -14.00 4.66 -3.87
CA ASP A 53 -12.95 5.10 -2.94
C ASP A 53 -12.83 4.18 -1.71
N ALA A 54 -13.95 3.61 -1.25
CA ALA A 54 -13.95 2.66 -0.13
C ALA A 54 -13.13 1.37 -0.40
N TYR A 55 -12.94 1.01 -1.67
CA TYR A 55 -12.24 -0.21 -2.08
C TYR A 55 -10.89 0.09 -2.71
N CYS A 56 -10.86 1.09 -3.58
CA CYS A 56 -9.69 1.47 -4.35
C CYS A 56 -8.87 2.57 -3.67
N GLY A 57 -9.40 3.26 -2.68
CA GLY A 57 -8.75 4.38 -1.99
C GLY A 57 -7.67 3.94 -0.99
N ALA A 58 -7.60 4.62 0.15
CA ALA A 58 -6.51 4.46 1.10
C ALA A 58 -6.43 3.02 1.67
N GLY A 59 -5.24 2.43 1.56
CA GLY A 59 -4.94 1.08 2.06
C GLY A 59 -5.44 -0.06 1.17
N CYS A 60 -5.85 0.22 -0.07
CA CYS A 60 -6.12 -0.82 -1.05
C CYS A 60 -4.93 -1.78 -1.22
N GLN A 61 -5.20 -3.08 -1.07
CA GLN A 61 -4.21 -4.18 -0.98
C GLN A 61 -3.90 -4.81 -2.36
N ALA A 62 -4.82 -4.75 -3.33
CA ALA A 62 -4.68 -5.35 -4.67
C ALA A 62 -5.66 -4.75 -5.68
N GLY A 63 -5.47 -4.98 -6.98
CA GLY A 63 -6.35 -4.48 -8.04
C GLY A 63 -6.05 -3.03 -8.47
N PRO A 64 -6.96 -2.34 -9.19
CA PRO A 64 -6.74 -1.00 -9.72
C PRO A 64 -6.90 0.10 -8.65
N CYS A 65 -6.14 0.00 -7.55
CA CYS A 65 -6.17 0.96 -6.45
C CYS A 65 -5.96 2.40 -6.93
N TYR A 66 -6.87 3.30 -6.54
CA TYR A 66 -6.76 4.74 -6.71
C TYR A 66 -5.48 5.29 -6.11
N ALA A 67 -4.96 4.63 -5.06
CA ALA A 67 -3.72 4.95 -4.39
C ALA A 67 -2.66 3.84 -4.49
N SER A 68 -2.33 3.43 -5.72
CA SER A 68 -0.92 3.13 -6.06
C SER A 68 -0.23 4.41 -6.61
N GLN A 69 -0.47 5.55 -5.96
CA GLN A 69 -0.10 6.89 -6.46
C GLN A 69 1.16 7.47 -5.81
N GLY A 70 1.71 6.89 -4.74
CA GLY A 70 3.05 7.28 -4.28
C GLY A 70 4.10 7.09 -5.38
N GLY A 71 3.94 6.05 -6.21
CA GLY A 71 4.81 5.78 -7.36
C GLY A 71 4.36 6.44 -8.67
N ARG A 72 3.05 6.49 -8.97
CA ARG A 72 2.54 7.02 -10.26
C ARG A 72 2.42 8.54 -10.28
N ASN A 73 2.03 9.18 -9.17
CA ASN A 73 2.01 10.65 -9.06
C ASN A 73 3.44 11.19 -9.12
N LEU A 74 4.37 10.57 -8.39
CA LEU A 74 5.77 10.96 -8.44
C LEU A 74 6.41 10.71 -9.81
N ALA A 75 6.11 9.60 -10.48
CA ALA A 75 6.59 9.37 -11.85
C ALA A 75 6.02 10.38 -12.87
N ASN A 76 4.82 10.90 -12.65
CA ASN A 76 4.21 11.95 -13.48
C ASN A 76 4.78 13.35 -13.18
N ILE A 77 5.17 13.64 -11.93
CA ILE A 77 5.81 14.90 -11.54
C ILE A 77 7.29 14.89 -11.97
N VAL A 78 8.02 13.84 -11.59
CA VAL A 78 9.42 13.61 -11.94
C VAL A 78 9.44 12.82 -13.23
N THR A 79 9.23 13.49 -14.35
CA THR A 79 9.37 12.90 -15.68
C THR A 79 10.83 12.69 -16.05
N ASP A 80 11.11 11.88 -17.07
CA ASP A 80 12.47 11.76 -17.62
C ASP A 80 13.00 13.12 -18.09
N ALA A 81 12.17 13.94 -18.72
CA ALA A 81 12.55 15.29 -19.15
C ALA A 81 12.94 16.19 -17.99
N PHE A 82 12.15 16.21 -16.90
CA PHE A 82 12.45 16.97 -15.70
C PHE A 82 13.75 16.48 -15.05
N PHE A 83 13.88 15.18 -14.82
CA PHE A 83 15.06 14.60 -14.18
C PHE A 83 16.33 14.80 -15.01
N ASN A 84 16.26 14.58 -16.34
CA ASN A 84 17.39 14.81 -17.23
C ASN A 84 17.75 16.29 -17.34
N GLY A 85 16.76 17.18 -17.27
CA GLY A 85 16.99 18.63 -17.19
C GLY A 85 17.80 19.04 -15.96
N ILE A 86 17.71 18.26 -14.87
CA ILE A 86 18.52 18.40 -13.66
C ILE A 86 19.92 17.81 -13.89
N VAL A 87 20.03 16.50 -14.11
CA VAL A 87 21.34 15.84 -14.14
C VAL A 87 22.25 16.28 -15.29
N ASN A 88 21.71 16.77 -16.41
CA ASN A 88 22.50 17.26 -17.54
C ASN A 88 23.17 18.62 -17.29
N ARG A 89 22.82 19.32 -16.20
CA ARG A 89 23.54 20.54 -15.78
C ARG A 89 24.90 20.22 -15.18
N ALA A 90 25.12 19.00 -14.72
CA ALA A 90 26.41 18.56 -14.24
C ALA A 90 27.47 18.58 -15.37
N GLY A 91 28.58 19.26 -15.12
CA GLY A 91 29.72 19.30 -16.04
C GLY A 91 30.23 17.90 -16.40
N ALA A 92 30.87 17.76 -17.58
CA ALA A 92 31.36 16.46 -18.06
C ALA A 92 32.35 15.79 -17.10
N ASN A 93 33.14 16.58 -16.37
CA ASN A 93 34.13 16.10 -15.40
C ASN A 93 33.54 15.87 -14.00
N CYS A 94 32.22 15.90 -13.85
CA CYS A 94 31.57 15.67 -12.57
C CYS A 94 31.66 14.19 -12.17
N PRO A 95 32.24 13.84 -11.01
CA PRO A 95 32.32 12.45 -10.55
C PRO A 95 30.95 11.78 -10.40
N GLY A 96 29.91 12.57 -10.08
CA GLY A 96 28.53 12.09 -9.97
C GLY A 96 27.77 11.96 -11.28
N ARG A 97 28.38 12.29 -12.43
CA ARG A 97 27.70 12.22 -13.74
C ARG A 97 27.40 10.77 -14.10
N GLY A 98 26.13 10.47 -14.37
CA GLY A 98 25.65 9.11 -14.68
C GLY A 98 25.40 8.23 -13.45
N PHE A 99 25.72 8.70 -12.23
CA PHE A 99 25.44 7.97 -11.00
C PHE A 99 23.96 8.08 -10.59
N TYR A 100 23.40 9.29 -10.64
CA TYR A 100 22.00 9.53 -10.29
C TYR A 100 21.08 9.18 -11.46
N THR A 101 20.18 8.21 -11.25
CA THR A 101 19.18 7.79 -12.26
C THR A 101 17.76 7.99 -11.75
N ARG A 102 16.83 8.30 -12.67
CA ARG A 102 15.42 8.49 -12.34
C ARG A 102 14.78 7.22 -11.77
N SER A 103 15.15 6.05 -12.30
CA SER A 103 14.65 4.75 -11.82
C SER A 103 15.08 4.50 -10.38
N ALA A 104 16.34 4.76 -10.02
CA ALA A 104 16.82 4.65 -8.65
C ALA A 104 16.10 5.62 -7.72
N PHE A 105 15.87 6.87 -8.14
CA PHE A 105 15.08 7.84 -7.39
C PHE A 105 13.64 7.34 -7.15
N LEU A 106 12.93 6.89 -8.20
CA LEU A 106 11.56 6.39 -8.06
C LEU A 106 11.48 5.11 -7.22
N GLN A 107 12.51 4.25 -7.30
CA GLN A 107 12.60 3.06 -6.46
C GLN A 107 12.82 3.43 -4.99
N ALA A 108 13.72 4.38 -4.70
CA ALA A 108 13.97 4.86 -3.35
C ALA A 108 12.72 5.53 -2.75
N ALA A 109 12.03 6.37 -3.54
CA ALA A 109 10.83 7.08 -3.10
C ALA A 109 9.67 6.14 -2.69
N ARG A 110 9.63 4.91 -3.19
CA ARG A 110 8.65 3.89 -2.71
C ARG A 110 8.83 3.55 -1.23
N SER A 111 10.02 3.76 -0.67
CA SER A 111 10.31 3.53 0.74
C SER A 111 9.81 4.68 1.64
N TYR A 112 9.44 5.82 1.05
CA TYR A 112 8.97 7.02 1.75
C TYR A 112 7.54 7.34 1.33
N PRO A 113 6.53 6.60 1.85
CA PRO A 113 5.17 6.65 1.34
C PRO A 113 4.47 8.00 1.54
N GLN A 114 5.02 8.91 2.35
CA GLN A 114 4.52 10.27 2.55
C GLN A 114 5.17 11.30 1.62
N PHE A 115 6.26 10.94 0.94
CA PHE A 115 6.97 11.86 0.06
C PHE A 115 6.18 12.11 -1.22
N GLY A 116 6.02 13.39 -1.57
CA GLY A 116 5.22 13.79 -2.73
C GLY A 116 3.73 13.50 -2.56
N THR A 117 3.25 13.38 -1.31
CA THR A 117 1.84 13.17 -1.00
C THR A 117 1.17 14.49 -0.60
N GLY A 118 0.16 14.88 -1.35
CA GLY A 118 -0.52 16.17 -1.18
C GLY A 118 -1.31 16.52 -2.43
N SER A 119 -1.88 17.73 -2.47
CA SER A 119 -2.40 18.26 -3.73
C SER A 119 -1.29 18.35 -4.77
N GLN A 120 -1.66 18.37 -6.05
CA GLN A 120 -0.70 18.35 -7.15
C GLN A 120 0.35 19.49 -7.02
N ASP A 121 -0.06 20.66 -6.55
CA ASP A 121 0.84 21.79 -6.33
C ASP A 121 1.74 21.64 -5.11
N VAL A 122 1.26 21.02 -4.03
CA VAL A 122 2.09 20.72 -2.84
C VAL A 122 3.15 19.69 -3.19
N ALA A 123 2.77 18.59 -3.86
CA ALA A 123 3.70 17.55 -4.27
C ALA A 123 4.78 18.08 -5.24
N ARG A 124 4.39 18.96 -6.19
CA ARG A 124 5.36 19.65 -7.06
C ARG A 124 6.35 20.51 -6.28
N ARG A 125 5.88 21.28 -5.28
CA ARG A 125 6.76 22.11 -4.43
C ARG A 125 7.70 21.27 -3.58
N GLU A 126 7.21 20.17 -3.01
CA GLU A 126 8.01 19.25 -2.22
C GLU A 126 9.14 18.61 -3.06
N VAL A 127 8.81 18.09 -4.24
CA VAL A 127 9.78 17.54 -5.19
C VAL A 127 10.81 18.60 -5.61
N ALA A 128 10.35 19.82 -5.93
CA ALA A 128 11.24 20.91 -6.31
C ALA A 128 12.21 21.28 -5.16
N ALA A 129 11.71 21.39 -3.93
CA ALA A 129 12.52 21.71 -2.75
C ALA A 129 13.57 20.61 -2.47
N PHE A 130 13.17 19.33 -2.63
CA PHE A 130 14.08 18.19 -2.50
C PHE A 130 15.23 18.27 -3.52
N PHE A 131 14.89 18.39 -4.81
CA PHE A 131 15.93 18.45 -5.85
C PHE A 131 16.79 19.70 -5.74
N ALA A 132 16.26 20.84 -5.29
CA ALA A 132 17.04 22.05 -5.03
C ALA A 132 18.11 21.81 -3.96
N HIS A 133 17.76 21.17 -2.84
CA HIS A 133 18.72 20.84 -1.78
C HIS A 133 19.73 19.80 -2.25
N VAL A 134 19.29 18.68 -2.85
CA VAL A 134 20.20 17.64 -3.35
C VAL A 134 21.20 18.22 -4.35
N THR A 135 20.73 19.11 -5.22
CA THR A 135 21.58 19.78 -6.21
C THR A 135 22.63 20.69 -5.55
N HIS A 136 22.24 21.43 -4.52
CA HIS A 136 23.15 22.28 -3.75
C HIS A 136 24.24 21.46 -3.07
N GLU A 137 23.87 20.36 -2.40
CA GLU A 137 24.80 19.53 -1.64
C GLU A 137 25.71 18.66 -2.53
N THR A 138 25.21 18.17 -3.67
CA THR A 138 25.98 17.23 -4.53
C THR A 138 26.87 17.92 -5.55
N GLY A 139 26.74 19.24 -5.73
CA GLY A 139 27.81 20.09 -6.24
C GLY A 139 28.43 19.69 -7.58
N CYS A 140 27.69 19.86 -8.68
CA CYS A 140 28.24 20.08 -10.03
C CYS A 140 27.44 21.18 -10.74
N LYS A 141 27.51 22.36 -10.13
CA LYS A 141 27.00 23.70 -10.51
C LYS A 141 25.84 23.73 -11.52
N PHE A 142 24.63 23.76 -10.97
CA PHE A 142 23.49 24.40 -11.61
C PHE A 142 23.73 25.90 -11.59
N SER A 143 23.85 26.51 -12.77
CA SER A 143 23.52 27.92 -12.90
C SER A 143 22.11 27.97 -13.48
N PHE A 144 21.17 28.53 -12.71
CA PHE A 144 19.87 28.95 -13.21
C PHE A 144 20.05 30.03 -14.28
#